data_AF-A0A497ST48-F1
#
_entry.id   AF-A0A497ST48-F1
#
_cell.length_a   1.000
_cell.length_b   1.000
_cell.length_c   1.000
_cell.angle_alpha   90.00
_cell.angle_beta   90.00
_cell.angle_gamma   90.00
#
_symmetry.space_group_name_H-M   'P 1'
#
loop_
_entity.id
_entity.type
_entity.pdbx_description
1 polymer ?
#
loop_
_entity_poly.entity_id
_entity_poly.type
_entity_poly.pdbx_seq_one_letter_code
_entity_poly.pdbx_strand_id
1 'polypeptide(L)'
;MLQGLKGISPIVASVLLIAFSTAIAAIVGTWAMGYTQSELVSLETCSKLDLTYYNYNYDAGTVTMQNIGTSVKAYNLYIFLDTNQKAFIKKIEGPFEANTPTEITFDKDMIENNYEDVKGLVVEVVGCKGKTQFVPIIK
;
A
#
# COMPACT_ATOMS: atom_id res chain seq x y z
N MET A 1 44.08 22.03 -46.35
CA MET A 1 44.10 20.55 -46.43
C MET A 1 43.23 20.04 -45.29
N LEU A 2 41.93 19.85 -45.55
CA LEU A 2 40.94 19.48 -44.52
C LEU A 2 41.11 17.99 -44.21
N GLN A 3 41.58 17.69 -43.01
CA GLN A 3 41.72 16.33 -42.50
C GLN A 3 40.34 15.66 -42.44
N GLY A 4 40.18 14.58 -43.20
CA GLY A 4 38.94 13.80 -43.22
C GLY A 4 38.65 13.20 -41.85
N LEU A 5 37.50 13.57 -41.28
CA LEU A 5 36.91 12.90 -40.14
C LEU A 5 36.73 11.42 -40.51
N LYS A 6 37.53 10.54 -39.92
CA LYS A 6 37.44 9.09 -40.12
C LYS A 6 36.06 8.63 -39.64
N GLY A 7 35.17 8.37 -40.58
CA GLY A 7 33.83 7.84 -40.30
C GLY A 7 33.94 6.51 -39.57
N ILE A 8 33.21 6.36 -38.47
CA ILE A 8 33.07 5.10 -37.74
C ILE A 8 32.53 4.07 -38.75
N SER A 9 33.23 2.94 -38.90
CA SER A 9 32.79 1.87 -39.82
C SER A 9 31.36 1.43 -39.46
N PRO A 10 30.42 1.35 -40.43
CA PRO A 10 29.02 0.97 -40.19
C PRO A 10 28.85 -0.36 -39.43
N ILE A 11 29.82 -1.28 -39.59
CA ILE A 11 29.85 -2.56 -38.89
C ILE A 11 30.12 -2.36 -37.39
N VAL A 12 31.08 -1.51 -37.04
CA VAL A 12 31.44 -1.23 -35.65
C VAL A 12 30.28 -0.55 -34.92
N ALA A 13 29.60 0.40 -35.59
CA ALA A 13 28.43 1.05 -35.04
C ALA A 13 27.30 0.05 -34.74
N SER A 14 27.07 -0.91 -35.62
CA SER A 14 26.04 -1.94 -35.45
C SER A 14 26.34 -2.88 -34.28
N VAL A 15 27.59 -3.33 -34.15
CA VAL A 15 28.00 -4.19 -33.02
C VAL A 15 27.88 -3.46 -31.68
N LEU A 16 28.29 -2.20 -31.62
CA LEU A 16 28.15 -1.38 -30.41
C LEU A 16 26.68 -1.18 -30.03
N LEU A 17 25.81 -0.99 -31.01
CA LEU A 17 24.38 -0.82 -30.78
C LEU A 17 23.74 -2.11 -30.23
N ILE A 18 24.13 -3.27 -30.75
CA ILE A 18 23.68 -4.58 -30.24
C ILE A 18 24.16 -4.76 -28.80
N ALA A 19 25.45 -4.54 -28.52
CA ALA A 19 26.01 -4.69 -27.17
C ALA A 19 25.36 -3.73 -26.16
N PHE A 20 25.05 -2.51 -26.59
CA PHE A 20 24.35 -1.54 -25.75
C PHE A 20 22.90 -1.97 -25.48
N SER A 21 22.20 -2.47 -26.51
CA SER A 21 20.83 -2.98 -26.36
C SER A 21 20.77 -4.17 -25.40
N THR A 22 21.70 -5.12 -25.48
CA THR A 22 21.73 -6.28 -24.58
C THR A 22 22.07 -5.87 -23.15
N ALA A 23 22.97 -4.90 -22.97
CA ALA A 23 23.29 -4.35 -21.65
C ALA A 23 22.06 -3.70 -21.00
N ILE A 24 21.29 -2.88 -21.73
CA ILE A 24 20.05 -2.30 -21.22
C ILE A 24 19.04 -3.39 -20.88
N ALA A 25 18.86 -4.37 -21.78
CA ALA A 25 17.91 -5.46 -21.55
C ALA A 25 18.24 -6.25 -20.27
N ALA A 26 19.52 -6.50 -19.98
CA ALA A 26 19.94 -7.17 -18.75
C ALA A 26 19.61 -6.35 -17.49
N ILE A 27 19.84 -5.04 -17.52
CA ILE A 27 19.54 -4.15 -16.39
C ILE A 27 18.03 -4.11 -16.13
N VAL A 28 17.24 -3.86 -17.18
CA VAL A 28 15.78 -3.79 -17.08
C VAL A 28 15.20 -5.14 -16.65
N GLY A 29 15.70 -6.25 -17.20
CA GLY A 29 15.28 -7.59 -16.83
C GLY A 29 15.53 -7.89 -15.35
N THR A 30 16.70 -7.53 -14.84
CA THR A 30 17.04 -7.71 -13.41
C THR A 30 16.13 -6.89 -12.51
N TRP A 31 15.87 -5.62 -12.85
CA TRP A 31 14.94 -4.77 -12.11
C TRP A 31 13.51 -5.33 -12.14
N ALA A 32 13.02 -5.73 -13.32
CA ALA A 32 11.67 -6.26 -13.50
C ALA A 32 11.45 -7.55 -12.70
N MET A 33 12.44 -8.46 -12.68
CA MET A 33 12.39 -9.67 -11.85
C MET A 33 12.36 -9.33 -10.36
N GLY A 34 13.20 -8.40 -9.90
CA GLY A 34 13.21 -7.96 -8.51
C GLY A 34 11.88 -7.34 -8.07
N TYR A 35 11.30 -6.48 -8.91
CA TYR A 35 9.98 -5.89 -8.67
C TYR A 35 8.89 -6.96 -8.58
N THR A 36 8.84 -7.88 -9.56
CA THR A 36 7.83 -8.95 -9.60
C THR A 36 7.94 -9.87 -8.38
N GLN A 37 9.15 -10.25 -7.98
CA GLN A 37 9.35 -11.08 -6.77
C GLN A 37 8.89 -10.35 -5.51
N SER A 38 9.20 -9.06 -5.36
CA SER A 38 8.75 -8.26 -4.22
C SER A 38 7.23 -8.16 -4.16
N GLU A 39 6.56 -7.94 -5.30
CA GLU A 39 5.10 -7.90 -5.38
C GLU A 39 4.48 -9.26 -5.07
N LEU A 40 5.07 -10.36 -5.56
CA LEU A 40 4.61 -11.72 -5.25
C LEU A 40 4.69 -12.03 -3.75
N VAL A 41 5.80 -11.69 -3.09
CA VAL A 41 5.96 -11.89 -1.63
C VAL A 41 4.94 -11.04 -0.86
N SER A 42 4.72 -9.80 -1.28
CA SER A 42 3.70 -8.92 -0.70
C SER A 42 2.30 -9.52 -0.85
N LEU A 43 1.93 -9.92 -2.08
CA LEU A 43 0.65 -10.53 -2.39
C LEU A 43 0.43 -11.83 -1.62
N GLU A 44 1.44 -12.69 -1.49
CA GLU A 44 1.34 -13.93 -0.73
C GLU A 44 1.11 -13.64 0.76
N THR A 45 1.85 -12.69 1.33
CA THR A 45 1.68 -12.28 2.73
C THR A 45 0.29 -11.69 2.96
N CYS A 46 -0.15 -10.79 2.08
CA CYS A 46 -1.47 -10.16 2.15
C CYS A 46 -2.59 -11.17 1.86
N SER A 47 -2.38 -12.20 1.07
CA SER A 47 -3.41 -13.23 0.79
C SER A 47 -3.81 -13.99 2.06
N LYS A 48 -2.85 -14.20 2.97
CA LYS A 48 -3.03 -14.86 4.26
C LYS A 48 -3.60 -13.92 5.34
N LEU A 49 -3.66 -12.62 5.06
CA LEU A 49 -4.17 -11.62 5.98
C LEU A 49 -5.70 -11.54 5.88
N ASP A 50 -6.35 -11.71 7.01
CA ASP A 50 -7.76 -11.33 7.19
C ASP A 50 -7.85 -10.29 8.31
N LEU A 51 -8.73 -9.30 8.16
CA LEU A 51 -8.85 -8.19 9.11
C LEU A 51 -10.25 -8.24 9.70
N THR A 52 -10.34 -8.42 11.02
CA THR A 52 -11.62 -8.50 11.74
C THR A 52 -11.68 -7.42 12.81
N TYR A 53 -12.87 -6.86 13.04
CA TYR A 53 -13.13 -6.01 14.18
C TYR A 53 -14.01 -6.75 15.19
N TYR A 54 -13.76 -6.53 16.48
CA TYR A 54 -14.46 -7.21 17.57
C TYR A 54 -15.36 -6.29 18.37
N ASN A 55 -14.84 -5.09 18.65
CA ASN A 55 -15.50 -4.14 19.50
C ASN A 55 -15.35 -2.75 18.90
N TYR A 56 -16.35 -1.94 19.14
CA TYR A 56 -16.42 -0.57 18.69
C TYR A 56 -17.13 0.25 19.77
N ASN A 57 -16.50 1.34 20.19
CA ASN A 57 -17.05 2.29 21.14
C ASN A 57 -16.93 3.69 20.56
N TYR A 58 -18.04 4.24 20.09
CA TYR A 58 -18.04 5.58 19.50
C TYR A 58 -17.67 6.65 20.50
N ASP A 59 -18.23 6.59 21.71
CA ASP A 59 -18.05 7.61 22.75
C ASP A 59 -16.62 7.70 23.26
N ALA A 60 -15.95 6.54 23.39
CA ALA A 60 -14.52 6.49 23.71
C ALA A 60 -13.62 6.77 22.49
N GLY A 61 -14.19 6.80 21.29
CA GLY A 61 -13.45 6.90 20.05
C GLY A 61 -12.53 5.70 19.84
N THR A 62 -12.97 4.47 20.13
CA THR A 62 -12.12 3.27 20.01
C THR A 62 -12.73 2.18 19.12
N VAL A 63 -11.85 1.45 18.43
CA VAL A 63 -12.19 0.24 17.69
C VAL A 63 -11.14 -0.82 17.92
N THR A 64 -11.55 -2.03 18.28
CA THR A 64 -10.64 -3.16 18.48
C THR A 64 -10.56 -3.99 17.20
N MET A 65 -9.36 -4.01 16.61
CA MET A 65 -9.05 -4.69 15.37
C MET A 65 -8.14 -5.89 15.65
N GLN A 66 -8.22 -6.93 14.83
CA GLN A 66 -7.27 -8.04 14.85
C GLN A 66 -6.90 -8.43 13.42
N ASN A 67 -5.62 -8.65 13.20
CA ASN A 67 -5.13 -9.30 11.99
C ASN A 67 -5.11 -10.80 12.22
N ILE A 68 -5.68 -11.57 11.32
CA ILE A 68 -5.56 -13.02 11.32
C ILE A 68 -4.52 -13.39 10.25
N GLY A 69 -3.61 -14.31 10.60
CA GLY A 69 -2.64 -14.90 9.67
C GLY A 69 -1.26 -14.24 9.64
N THR A 70 -1.14 -12.91 9.63
CA THR A 70 0.16 -12.20 9.61
C THR A 70 0.15 -10.89 10.37
N SER A 71 1.31 -10.48 10.88
CA SER A 71 1.51 -9.17 11.50
C SER A 71 1.56 -8.07 10.42
N VAL A 72 1.12 -6.86 10.78
CA VAL A 72 1.12 -5.69 9.88
C VAL A 72 1.81 -4.49 10.54
N LYS A 73 2.33 -3.56 9.73
CA LYS A 73 3.17 -2.45 10.21
C LYS A 73 2.41 -1.14 10.45
N ALA A 74 1.29 -0.98 9.77
CA ALA A 74 0.48 0.23 9.85
C ALA A 74 -0.93 0.01 9.30
N TYR A 75 -1.85 0.83 9.79
CA TYR A 75 -3.17 1.02 9.21
C TYR A 75 -3.37 2.46 8.77
N ASN A 76 -4.14 2.64 7.71
CA ASN A 76 -4.77 3.91 7.39
C ASN A 76 -6.22 3.85 7.85
N LEU A 77 -6.62 4.85 8.64
CA LEU A 77 -7.99 5.00 9.08
C LEU A 77 -8.69 6.05 8.22
N TYR A 78 -9.85 5.70 7.71
CA TYR A 78 -10.72 6.58 6.95
C TYR A 78 -12.10 6.62 7.60
N ILE A 79 -12.81 7.72 7.42
CA ILE A 79 -14.27 7.73 7.54
C ILE A 79 -14.89 7.37 6.20
N PHE A 80 -16.03 6.69 6.25
CA PHE A 80 -16.87 6.41 5.10
C PHE A 80 -18.11 7.31 5.17
N LEU A 81 -18.24 8.19 4.17
CA LEU A 81 -19.35 9.14 4.07
C LEU A 81 -20.41 8.60 3.10
N ASP A 82 -19.96 8.12 1.93
CA ASP A 82 -20.84 7.55 0.92
C ASP A 82 -20.09 6.58 -0.01
N THR A 83 -20.82 5.90 -0.91
CA THR A 83 -20.35 4.85 -1.83
C THR A 83 -18.99 5.14 -2.49
N ASN A 84 -18.72 6.40 -2.84
CA ASN A 84 -17.47 6.82 -3.48
C ASN A 84 -16.66 7.84 -2.66
N GLN A 85 -17.04 8.11 -1.41
CA GLN A 85 -16.42 9.14 -0.59
C GLN A 85 -15.92 8.56 0.73
N LYS A 86 -14.58 8.54 0.87
CA LYS A 86 -13.89 8.30 2.13
C LYS A 86 -12.94 9.45 2.42
N ALA A 87 -12.85 9.88 3.68
CA ALA A 87 -11.90 10.90 4.09
C ALA A 87 -10.85 10.30 5.01
N PHE A 88 -9.59 10.62 4.78
CA PHE A 88 -8.48 10.13 5.59
C PHE A 88 -8.49 10.82 6.96
N ILE A 89 -8.40 10.02 8.02
CA ILE A 89 -8.29 10.53 9.39
C ILE A 89 -6.83 10.56 9.80
N LYS A 90 -6.21 9.37 9.84
CA LYS A 90 -4.83 9.22 10.29
C LYS A 90 -4.22 7.90 9.86
N LYS A 91 -2.89 7.89 9.86
CA LYS A 91 -2.08 6.68 9.80
C LYS A 91 -1.71 6.26 11.21
N ILE A 92 -1.83 4.97 11.50
CA ILE A 92 -1.49 4.40 12.79
C ILE A 92 -0.33 3.44 12.56
N GLU A 93 0.80 3.72 13.17
CA GLU A 93 2.02 2.93 13.03
C GLU A 93 2.23 2.05 14.26
N GLY A 94 2.72 0.84 14.03
CA GLY A 94 3.11 -0.09 15.09
C GLY A 94 3.35 -1.48 14.54
N PRO A 95 4.06 -2.37 15.26
CA PRO A 95 3.90 -3.78 14.99
C PRO A 95 2.51 -4.20 15.51
N PHE A 96 1.59 -4.48 14.60
CA PHE A 96 0.31 -5.09 14.92
C PHE A 96 0.44 -6.59 14.74
N GLU A 97 0.64 -7.28 15.85
CA GLU A 97 0.93 -8.72 15.82
C GLU A 97 -0.25 -9.54 15.30
N ALA A 98 0.08 -10.63 14.61
CA ALA A 98 -0.91 -11.60 14.17
C ALA A 98 -1.70 -12.14 15.36
N ASN A 99 -3.00 -12.33 15.15
CA ASN A 99 -3.97 -12.87 16.10
C ASN A 99 -4.00 -12.13 17.45
N THR A 100 -3.55 -10.88 17.51
CA THR A 100 -3.58 -10.07 18.73
C THR A 100 -4.56 -8.91 18.55
N PRO A 101 -5.67 -8.87 19.32
CA PRO A 101 -6.58 -7.74 19.29
C PRO A 101 -5.86 -6.47 19.72
N THR A 102 -5.94 -5.44 18.90
CA THR A 102 -5.33 -4.13 19.15
C THR A 102 -6.40 -3.06 19.14
N GLU A 103 -6.44 -2.26 20.19
CA GLU A 103 -7.32 -1.10 20.25
C GLU A 103 -6.72 0.05 19.45
N ILE A 104 -7.54 0.61 18.56
CA ILE A 104 -7.24 1.77 17.75
C ILE A 104 -8.14 2.90 18.23
N THR A 105 -7.54 3.98 18.69
CA THR A 105 -8.26 5.20 19.04
C THR A 105 -8.45 6.09 17.81
N PHE A 106 -9.54 6.83 17.72
CA PHE A 106 -9.82 7.87 16.75
C PHE A 106 -10.42 9.09 17.46
N ASP A 107 -10.26 10.26 16.85
CA ASP A 107 -10.74 11.51 17.44
C ASP A 107 -12.21 11.71 17.06
N LYS A 108 -13.12 11.45 18.01
CA LYS A 108 -14.56 11.61 17.83
C LYS A 108 -14.92 13.07 17.52
N ASP A 109 -14.36 14.02 18.28
CA ASP A 109 -14.66 15.44 18.13
C ASP A 109 -14.24 15.93 16.74
N MET A 110 -13.08 15.49 16.25
CA MET A 110 -12.64 15.79 14.89
C MET A 110 -13.62 15.24 13.83
N ILE A 111 -14.18 14.04 14.05
CA ILE A 111 -15.16 13.46 13.12
C ILE A 111 -16.46 14.26 13.14
N GLU A 112 -17.02 14.52 14.33
CA GLU A 112 -18.31 15.21 14.48
C GLU A 112 -18.27 16.67 14.02
N ASN A 113 -17.15 17.37 14.24
CA ASN A 113 -17.01 18.78 13.85
C ASN A 113 -16.78 18.99 12.35
N ASN A 114 -16.30 17.98 11.63
CA ASN A 114 -15.94 18.11 10.22
C ASN A 114 -16.90 17.35 9.28
N TYR A 115 -17.72 16.44 9.80
CA TYR A 115 -18.53 15.53 8.98
C TYR A 115 -19.91 15.26 9.61
N GLU A 116 -20.97 15.59 8.87
CA GLU A 116 -22.35 15.47 9.37
C GLU A 116 -22.94 14.05 9.17
N ASP A 117 -22.59 13.36 8.08
CA ASP A 117 -23.18 12.08 7.64
C ASP A 117 -22.17 10.92 7.57
N VAL A 118 -21.55 10.60 8.69
CA VAL A 118 -20.59 9.49 8.76
C VAL A 118 -21.31 8.14 8.87
N LYS A 119 -21.14 7.29 7.86
CA LYS A 119 -21.74 5.93 7.80
C LYS A 119 -20.88 4.87 8.49
N GLY A 120 -19.57 5.08 8.58
CA GLY A 120 -18.67 4.10 9.18
C GLY A 120 -17.21 4.53 9.19
N LEU A 121 -16.36 3.67 9.77
CA LEU A 121 -14.92 3.74 9.66
C LEU A 121 -14.43 2.67 8.67
N VAL A 122 -13.39 2.98 7.94
CA VAL A 122 -12.68 2.03 7.09
C VAL A 122 -11.23 1.96 7.56
N VAL A 123 -10.81 0.77 7.97
CA VAL A 123 -9.42 0.47 8.32
C VAL A 123 -8.79 -0.21 7.13
N GLU A 124 -7.73 0.37 6.57
CA GLU A 124 -6.98 -0.19 5.44
C GLU A 124 -5.57 -0.57 5.88
N VAL A 125 -5.10 -1.75 5.48
CA VAL A 125 -3.76 -2.23 5.83
C VAL A 125 -2.72 -1.62 4.90
N VAL A 126 -1.73 -0.93 5.45
CA VAL A 126 -0.65 -0.33 4.67
C VAL A 126 0.22 -1.45 4.08
N GLY A 127 0.40 -1.43 2.75
CA GLY A 127 1.17 -2.44 2.03
C GLY A 127 0.34 -3.59 1.47
N CYS A 128 -0.92 -3.74 1.88
CA CYS A 128 -1.84 -4.76 1.35
C CYS A 128 -3.03 -4.13 0.64
N LYS A 129 -2.90 -3.94 -0.69
CA LYS A 129 -3.98 -3.37 -1.52
C LYS A 129 -5.26 -4.18 -1.39
N GLY A 130 -6.37 -3.49 -1.12
CA GLY A 130 -7.71 -4.10 -1.02
C GLY A 130 -7.98 -4.84 0.29
N LYS A 131 -7.04 -4.91 1.23
CA LYS A 131 -7.28 -5.42 2.58
C LYS A 131 -7.81 -4.30 3.46
N THR A 132 -9.14 -4.18 3.45
CA THR A 132 -9.87 -3.18 4.22
C THR A 132 -10.94 -3.84 5.08
N GLN A 133 -11.19 -3.27 6.25
CA GLN A 133 -12.32 -3.63 7.09
C GLN A 133 -13.21 -2.41 7.30
N PHE A 134 -14.50 -2.59 7.04
CA PHE A 134 -15.53 -1.59 7.35
C PHE A 134 -16.08 -1.84 8.75
N VAL A 135 -16.24 -0.76 9.52
CA VAL A 135 -16.81 -0.76 10.86
C VAL A 135 -17.98 0.21 10.84
N PRO A 136 -19.23 -0.28 10.90
CA PRO A 136 -20.39 0.60 10.89
C PRO A 136 -20.39 1.49 12.14
N ILE A 137 -20.60 2.79 11.94
CA ILE A 137 -20.81 3.71 13.07
C ILE A 137 -22.31 3.68 13.36
N ILE A 138 -22.67 3.12 14.50
CA ILE A 138 -24.03 3.16 15.03
C ILE A 138 -23.98 4.19 16.17
N LYS A 139 -24.60 5.35 15.92
CA LYS A 139 -24.77 6.41 16.92
C LYS A 139 -25.87 6.04 17.91
#